data_AF-A0A5J4R7J6-F1
#
_entry.id   AF-A0A5J4R7J6-F1
#
_cell.length_a   1.000
_cell.length_b   1.000
_cell.length_c   1.000
_cell.angle_alpha   90.00
_cell.angle_beta   90.00
_cell.angle_gamma   90.00
#
_symmetry.space_group_name_H-M   'P 1'
#
loop_
_entity.id
_entity.type
_entity.pdbx_description
1 polymer ?
#
loop_
_entity_poly.entity_id
_entity_poly.type
_entity_poly.pdbx_seq_one_letter_code
_entity_poly.pdbx_strand_id
1 'polypeptide(L)'
;MAKQEQSTKDQNLDNNDKHNTLRIEIVSNWSLLEILSDRKKVFKIMTALLVIVFTIFIGLAFVTISIKRIYPYNDIKINAFGATTMQNENVEIIYWLFNTADLWANSGIRVDKGDILTVRASGKSHTAIHHLVQDVEKNNELRDKWLGTDGDRKNTTKRDSLRAQYRIFANRAQDALLMQVVPEKIDRNSKDFNEYLLFDEPGNKTHEENYFFIGKERVDLRIHNAGILHFAVNDIVLTDTIIKKMIAENNLLINKEKEINKNKNLPDTTWTILNKKNFEFGDYPNPKICTRDSNEMTYYLDKKYYNAWYDDNVGSFLIVIERKKDK
;
A
#
# COMPACT_ATOMS: atom_id res chain seq x y z
N MET A 1 -46.32 -53.21 45.55
CA MET A 1 -46.99 -54.05 46.56
C MET A 1 -46.02 -55.16 46.96
N ALA A 2 -45.95 -55.47 48.25
CA ALA A 2 -44.80 -56.01 48.96
C ALA A 2 -44.45 -57.50 48.69
N LYS A 3 -43.19 -57.81 49.03
CA LYS A 3 -42.56 -59.10 49.38
C LYS A 3 -43.52 -60.21 49.81
N GLN A 4 -43.23 -61.43 49.36
CA GLN A 4 -43.41 -62.64 50.16
C GLN A 4 -42.13 -63.48 50.13
N GLU A 5 -41.43 -63.46 51.26
CA GLU A 5 -40.44 -64.45 51.68
C GLU A 5 -41.17 -65.72 52.12
N GLN A 6 -40.68 -66.88 51.71
CA GLN A 6 -41.05 -68.15 52.31
C GLN A 6 -39.86 -68.64 53.14
N SER A 7 -39.95 -68.39 54.44
CA SER A 7 -39.05 -68.90 55.48
C SER A 7 -39.49 -70.30 55.89
N THR A 8 -38.57 -71.27 55.86
CA THR A 8 -38.76 -72.58 56.51
C THR A 8 -37.65 -72.75 57.55
N LYS A 9 -38.07 -73.05 58.79
CA LYS A 9 -37.25 -73.13 60.00
C LYS A 9 -36.29 -74.31 60.02
N ASP A 10 -35.13 -74.06 60.64
CA ASP A 10 -34.07 -75.00 61.05
C ASP A 10 -34.53 -76.09 62.04
N GLN A 11 -33.87 -77.25 62.01
CA GLN A 11 -32.81 -77.65 62.96
C GLN A 11 -32.43 -79.14 62.80
N ASN A 12 -31.17 -79.46 62.43
CA ASN A 12 -30.10 -79.87 63.37
C ASN A 12 -28.96 -80.68 62.70
N LEU A 13 -27.72 -80.35 63.12
CA LEU A 13 -26.45 -81.13 63.15
C LEU A 13 -25.82 -81.48 61.78
N ASP A 14 -24.52 -81.32 61.49
CA ASP A 14 -23.33 -81.13 62.33
C ASP A 14 -22.17 -80.57 61.48
N ASN A 15 -21.10 -80.15 62.16
CA ASN A 15 -19.94 -79.38 61.72
C ASN A 15 -19.07 -79.96 60.58
N ASN A 16 -18.58 -79.03 59.74
CA ASN A 16 -17.22 -78.85 59.18
C ASN A 16 -17.24 -78.64 57.67
N ASP A 17 -17.15 -77.38 57.24
CA ASP A 17 -16.00 -76.93 56.46
C ASP A 17 -16.11 -75.43 56.12
N LYS A 18 -15.09 -74.69 56.57
CA LYS A 18 -14.81 -73.32 56.11
C LYS A 18 -14.38 -73.39 54.65
N HIS A 19 -15.28 -73.05 53.74
CA HIS A 19 -14.87 -72.47 52.47
C HIS A 19 -15.42 -71.05 52.36
N ASN A 20 -14.50 -70.08 52.39
CA ASN A 20 -14.76 -68.71 51.94
C ASN A 20 -15.18 -68.75 50.46
N THR A 21 -16.47 -68.87 50.19
CA THR A 21 -16.99 -68.76 48.83
C THR A 21 -17.00 -67.29 48.43
N LEU A 22 -16.05 -66.91 47.59
CA LEU A 22 -15.96 -65.61 46.95
C LEU A 22 -17.13 -65.50 45.94
N ARG A 23 -18.18 -64.76 46.29
CA ARG A 23 -19.28 -64.46 45.36
C ARG A 23 -18.80 -63.40 44.38
N ILE A 24 -18.48 -63.81 43.16
CA ILE A 24 -18.30 -62.90 42.03
C ILE A 24 -19.69 -62.64 41.45
N GLU A 25 -20.23 -61.46 41.71
CA GLU A 25 -21.48 -61.00 41.12
C GLU A 25 -21.18 -60.49 39.70
N ILE A 26 -21.30 -61.37 38.70
CA ILE A 26 -21.19 -60.98 37.30
C ILE A 26 -22.50 -60.28 36.92
N VAL A 27 -22.52 -58.96 37.10
CA VAL A 27 -23.58 -58.10 36.57
C VAL A 27 -23.45 -58.08 35.05
N SER A 28 -24.10 -59.04 34.40
CA SER A 28 -24.24 -59.07 32.95
C SER A 28 -25.29 -58.03 32.55
N ASN A 29 -24.89 -57.05 31.74
CA ASN A 29 -25.80 -56.07 31.14
C ASN A 29 -26.68 -56.76 30.07
N TRP A 30 -27.59 -57.64 30.50
CA TRP A 30 -28.54 -58.36 29.63
C TRP A 30 -29.38 -57.40 28.78
N SER A 31 -29.63 -56.20 29.28
CA SER A 31 -30.33 -55.13 28.57
C SER A 31 -29.65 -54.71 27.26
N LEU A 32 -28.32 -54.74 27.18
CA LEU A 32 -27.59 -54.45 25.93
C LEU A 32 -27.68 -55.60 24.92
N LEU A 33 -27.60 -56.84 25.39
CA LEU A 33 -27.72 -58.04 24.56
C LEU A 33 -29.14 -58.21 24.00
N GLU A 34 -30.17 -57.86 24.78
CA GLU A 34 -31.57 -57.93 24.37
C GLU A 34 -31.90 -56.88 23.29
N ILE A 35 -31.32 -55.67 23.38
CA ILE A 35 -31.41 -54.63 22.35
C ILE A 35 -30.71 -55.04 21.05
N LEU A 36 -29.57 -55.74 21.15
CA LEU A 36 -28.81 -56.24 19.99
C LEU A 36 -29.49 -57.42 19.27
N SER A 37 -30.38 -58.14 19.96
CA SER A 37 -31.12 -59.28 19.40
C SER A 37 -32.27 -58.88 18.47
N ASP A 38 -32.80 -57.66 18.60
CA ASP A 38 -33.92 -57.15 17.80
C ASP A 38 -33.40 -56.32 16.61
N ARG A 39 -33.42 -56.93 15.42
CA ARG A 39 -32.99 -56.33 14.16
C ARG A 39 -33.67 -54.98 13.87
N LYS A 40 -34.92 -54.78 14.30
CA LYS A 40 -35.63 -53.50 14.10
C LYS A 40 -35.15 -52.42 15.07
N LYS A 41 -34.83 -52.78 16.33
CA LYS A 41 -34.27 -51.84 17.31
C LYS A 41 -32.85 -51.43 16.94
N VAL A 42 -32.01 -52.38 16.51
CA VAL A 42 -30.65 -52.10 16.02
C VAL A 42 -30.68 -51.17 14.82
N PHE A 43 -31.57 -51.42 13.84
CA PHE A 43 -31.70 -50.54 12.68
C PHE A 43 -32.13 -49.12 13.07
N LYS A 44 -33.11 -48.96 13.98
CA LYS A 44 -33.52 -47.64 14.49
C LYS A 44 -32.38 -46.89 15.19
N ILE A 45 -31.59 -47.59 16.00
CA ILE A 45 -30.43 -47.01 16.69
C ILE A 45 -29.38 -46.56 15.67
N MET A 46 -29.05 -47.39 14.67
CA MET A 46 -28.10 -47.05 13.61
C MET A 46 -28.56 -45.84 12.79
N THR A 47 -29.85 -45.78 12.43
CA THR A 47 -30.41 -44.63 11.70
C THR A 47 -30.38 -43.37 12.55
N ALA A 48 -30.71 -43.45 13.85
CA ALA A 48 -30.63 -42.30 14.75
C ALA A 48 -29.18 -41.80 14.89
N LEU A 49 -28.21 -42.70 15.01
CA LEU A 49 -26.78 -42.38 15.06
C LEU A 49 -26.32 -41.70 13.77
N LEU A 50 -26.76 -42.21 12.61
CA LEU A 50 -26.44 -41.65 11.31
C LEU A 50 -27.03 -40.23 11.16
N VAL A 51 -28.27 -40.00 11.60
CA VAL A 51 -28.89 -38.67 11.63
C VAL A 51 -28.12 -37.71 12.55
N ILE A 52 -27.69 -38.16 13.73
CA ILE A 52 -26.89 -37.36 14.66
C ILE A 52 -25.56 -36.95 14.00
N VAL A 53 -24.83 -37.92 13.43
CA VAL A 53 -23.56 -37.66 12.73
C VAL A 53 -23.76 -36.69 11.58
N PHE A 54 -24.80 -36.89 10.77
CA PHE A 54 -25.10 -36.01 9.63
C PHE A 54 -25.45 -34.59 10.09
N THR A 55 -26.21 -34.45 11.18
CA THR A 55 -26.56 -33.14 11.77
C THR A 55 -25.31 -32.42 12.28
N ILE A 56 -24.39 -33.14 12.94
CA ILE A 56 -23.10 -32.58 13.38
C ILE A 56 -22.29 -32.12 12.17
N PHE A 57 -22.18 -32.92 11.11
CA PHE A 57 -21.45 -32.55 9.90
C PHE A 57 -22.04 -31.32 9.19
N ILE A 58 -23.37 -31.24 9.06
CA ILE A 58 -24.04 -30.05 8.50
C ILE A 58 -23.78 -28.83 9.37
N GLY A 59 -23.88 -28.96 10.69
CA GLY A 59 -23.60 -27.88 11.63
C GLY A 59 -22.16 -27.36 11.49
N LEU A 60 -21.18 -28.27 11.46
CA LEU A 60 -19.77 -27.93 11.22
C LEU A 60 -19.55 -27.26 9.86
N ALA A 61 -20.15 -27.78 8.79
CA ALA A 61 -20.04 -27.18 7.47
C ALA A 61 -20.62 -25.76 7.45
N PHE A 62 -21.79 -25.54 8.08
CA PHE A 62 -22.40 -24.22 8.19
C PHE A 62 -21.52 -23.24 8.96
N VAL A 63 -20.94 -23.66 10.09
CA VAL A 63 -19.99 -22.83 10.86
C VAL A 63 -18.77 -22.48 10.02
N THR A 64 -18.20 -23.45 9.30
CA THR A 64 -16.98 -23.24 8.51
C THR A 64 -17.23 -22.29 7.34
N ILE A 65 -18.35 -22.45 6.62
CA ILE A 65 -18.77 -21.54 5.54
C ILE A 65 -19.04 -20.14 6.09
N SER A 66 -19.70 -20.03 7.25
CA SER A 66 -20.00 -18.75 7.88
C SER A 66 -18.73 -18.02 8.31
N ILE A 67 -17.77 -18.72 8.92
CA ILE A 67 -16.47 -18.16 9.29
C ILE A 67 -15.71 -17.70 8.05
N LYS A 68 -15.64 -18.51 6.99
CA LYS A 68 -14.96 -18.14 5.73
C LYS A 68 -15.61 -16.95 5.03
N ARG A 69 -16.92 -16.74 5.22
CA ARG A 69 -17.64 -15.57 4.70
C ARG A 69 -17.32 -14.29 5.49
N ILE A 70 -17.12 -14.39 6.80
CA ILE A 70 -16.83 -13.25 7.69
C ILE A 70 -15.33 -12.90 7.68
N TYR A 71 -14.47 -13.91 7.64
CA TYR A 71 -13.01 -13.78 7.55
C TYR A 71 -12.51 -14.42 6.24
N PRO A 72 -12.69 -13.73 5.11
CA PRO A 72 -12.29 -14.28 3.81
C PRO A 72 -10.78 -14.34 3.62
N TYR A 73 -10.00 -13.64 4.45
CA TYR A 73 -8.54 -13.62 4.36
C TYR A 73 -7.94 -14.58 5.38
N ASN A 74 -7.13 -15.51 4.87
CA ASN A 74 -6.51 -16.55 5.68
C ASN A 74 -5.15 -16.09 6.26
N ASP A 75 -4.60 -14.99 5.76
CA ASP A 75 -3.26 -14.53 6.09
C ASP A 75 -3.20 -12.99 6.00
N ILE A 76 -2.69 -12.35 7.06
CA ILE A 76 -2.46 -10.91 7.13
C ILE A 76 -1.00 -10.69 7.50
N LYS A 77 -0.26 -10.01 6.63
CA LYS A 77 1.17 -9.74 6.77
C LYS A 77 1.43 -8.24 6.67
N ILE A 78 2.36 -7.74 7.46
CA ILE A 78 2.84 -6.36 7.39
C ILE A 78 4.33 -6.40 7.07
N ASN A 79 4.75 -5.69 6.01
CA ASN A 79 6.16 -5.60 5.66
C ASN A 79 6.88 -4.50 6.46
N ALA A 80 8.21 -4.41 6.33
CA ALA A 80 9.03 -3.41 7.03
C ALA A 80 8.71 -1.94 6.65
N PHE A 81 8.00 -1.71 5.54
CA PHE A 81 7.61 -0.40 5.02
C PHE A 81 6.15 -0.06 5.34
N GLY A 82 5.48 -0.89 6.16
CA GLY A 82 4.11 -0.67 6.62
C GLY A 82 3.02 -1.10 5.63
N ALA A 83 3.35 -1.74 4.51
CA ALA A 83 2.35 -2.28 3.60
C ALA A 83 1.70 -3.53 4.22
N THR A 84 0.37 -3.52 4.30
CA THR A 84 -0.44 -4.61 4.85
C THR A 84 -1.01 -5.45 3.71
N THR A 85 -0.60 -6.70 3.63
CA THR A 85 -1.07 -7.69 2.65
C THR A 85 -2.08 -8.62 3.29
N MET A 86 -3.25 -8.75 2.68
CA MET A 86 -4.32 -9.67 3.06
C MET A 86 -4.56 -10.63 1.91
N GLN A 87 -4.50 -11.93 2.18
CA GLN A 87 -4.55 -12.95 1.13
C GLN A 87 -5.71 -13.93 1.33
N ASN A 88 -6.40 -14.24 0.22
CA ASN A 88 -7.28 -15.40 0.08
C ASN A 88 -6.74 -16.33 -1.04
N GLU A 89 -7.42 -17.46 -1.29
CA GLU A 89 -7.08 -18.47 -2.30
C GLU A 89 -6.87 -17.90 -3.71
N ASN A 90 -7.63 -16.87 -4.08
CA ASN A 90 -7.65 -16.36 -5.46
C ASN A 90 -7.07 -14.94 -5.61
N VAL A 91 -6.97 -14.18 -4.51
CA VAL A 91 -6.69 -12.74 -4.56
C VAL A 91 -5.79 -12.36 -3.38
N GLU A 92 -4.84 -11.47 -3.67
CA GLU A 92 -4.04 -10.76 -2.71
C GLU A 92 -4.40 -9.27 -2.76
N ILE A 93 -4.75 -8.69 -1.61
CA ILE A 93 -5.07 -7.26 -1.48
C ILE A 93 -4.03 -6.62 -0.58
N ILE A 94 -3.44 -5.53 -1.04
CA ILE A 94 -2.35 -4.84 -0.35
C ILE A 94 -2.75 -3.40 -0.12
N TYR A 95 -2.67 -2.96 1.13
CA TYR A 95 -2.91 -1.59 1.56
C TYR A 95 -1.60 -0.93 1.96
N TRP A 96 -1.35 0.29 1.49
CA TRP A 96 -0.18 1.06 1.89
C TRP A 96 -0.49 2.56 1.91
N LEU A 97 -0.03 3.25 2.96
CA LEU A 97 -0.17 4.69 3.11
C LEU A 97 1.10 5.37 2.60
N PHE A 98 1.00 5.96 1.41
CA PHE A 98 2.08 6.68 0.75
C PHE A 98 2.13 8.13 1.21
N ASN A 99 3.27 8.58 1.73
CA ASN A 99 3.54 9.99 2.05
C ASN A 99 3.99 10.73 0.79
N THR A 100 3.29 11.80 0.40
CA THR A 100 3.57 12.51 -0.85
C THR A 100 4.85 13.33 -0.85
N ALA A 101 5.49 13.49 0.31
CA ALA A 101 6.83 14.07 0.43
C ALA A 101 7.96 13.10 0.06
N ASP A 102 7.68 11.79 -0.04
CA ASP A 102 8.70 10.81 -0.35
C ASP A 102 8.81 10.61 -1.88
N LEU A 103 9.90 11.12 -2.48
CA LEU A 103 10.24 10.86 -3.88
C LEU A 103 10.59 9.37 -4.07
N TRP A 104 9.88 8.70 -4.99
CA TRP A 104 10.04 7.27 -5.29
C TRP A 104 10.08 6.43 -4.01
N ALA A 105 9.05 6.57 -3.18
CA ALA A 105 8.89 5.88 -1.93
C ALA A 105 8.82 4.36 -2.14
N ASN A 106 9.68 3.63 -1.43
CA ASN A 106 9.73 2.18 -1.46
C ASN A 106 8.58 1.60 -0.62
N SER A 107 7.63 0.92 -1.28
CA SER A 107 6.50 0.29 -0.59
C SER A 107 6.84 -1.09 0.01
N GLY A 108 7.95 -1.70 -0.40
CA GLY A 108 8.31 -3.08 -0.09
C GLY A 108 7.37 -4.13 -0.69
N ILE A 109 6.47 -3.73 -1.60
CA ILE A 109 5.53 -4.62 -2.28
C ILE A 109 6.25 -5.27 -3.45
N ARG A 110 6.47 -6.59 -3.36
CA ARG A 110 7.14 -7.38 -4.39
C ARG A 110 6.16 -7.82 -5.46
N VAL A 111 6.54 -7.70 -6.72
CA VAL A 111 5.77 -8.14 -7.88
C VAL A 111 6.63 -9.01 -8.78
N ASP A 112 5.99 -9.98 -9.43
CA ASP A 112 6.62 -10.87 -10.39
C ASP A 112 6.28 -10.47 -11.81
N LYS A 113 7.14 -10.86 -12.74
CA LYS A 113 6.87 -10.67 -14.17
C LYS A 113 5.62 -11.45 -14.56
N GLY A 114 4.66 -10.76 -15.19
CA GLY A 114 3.41 -11.34 -15.63
C GLY A 114 2.23 -11.04 -14.71
N ASP A 115 2.48 -10.58 -13.48
CA ASP A 115 1.43 -10.20 -12.53
C ASP A 115 0.45 -9.20 -13.16
N ILE A 116 -0.85 -9.39 -12.87
CA ILE A 116 -1.92 -8.49 -13.28
C ILE A 116 -2.48 -7.82 -12.04
N LEU A 117 -2.28 -6.50 -11.96
CA LEU A 117 -2.66 -5.69 -10.82
C LEU A 117 -3.86 -4.80 -11.14
N THR A 118 -4.73 -4.60 -10.16
CA THR A 118 -5.61 -3.44 -10.10
C THR A 118 -5.12 -2.52 -8.99
N VAL A 119 -4.72 -1.31 -9.34
CA VAL A 119 -4.21 -0.30 -8.41
C VAL A 119 -5.26 0.79 -8.26
N ARG A 120 -5.70 1.04 -7.03
CA ARG A 120 -6.60 2.13 -6.66
C ARG A 120 -5.91 3.03 -5.67
N ALA A 121 -6.14 4.33 -5.76
CA ALA A 121 -5.59 5.27 -4.81
C ALA A 121 -6.60 6.35 -4.45
N SER A 122 -6.61 6.73 -3.17
CA SER A 122 -7.41 7.84 -2.66
C SER A 122 -6.60 8.66 -1.66
N GLY A 123 -6.99 9.90 -1.45
CA GLY A 123 -6.27 10.84 -0.58
C GLY A 123 -6.05 12.17 -1.27
N LYS A 124 -5.29 13.05 -0.62
CA LYS A 124 -4.96 14.37 -1.15
C LYS A 124 -3.54 14.78 -0.79
N SER A 125 -2.93 15.57 -1.68
CA SER A 125 -1.65 16.26 -1.48
C SER A 125 -1.81 17.77 -1.68
N HIS A 126 -0.88 18.50 -1.09
CA HIS A 126 -0.65 19.91 -1.33
C HIS A 126 0.85 20.08 -1.59
N THR A 127 1.21 20.62 -2.76
CA THR A 127 2.58 20.57 -3.29
C THR A 127 3.53 21.66 -2.78
N ALA A 128 3.01 22.64 -2.05
CA ALA A 128 3.82 23.72 -1.51
C ALA A 128 3.39 24.12 -0.10
N ILE A 129 3.97 23.50 0.93
CA ILE A 129 3.61 23.80 2.33
C ILE A 129 3.94 25.26 2.68
N HIS A 130 5.01 25.82 2.13
CA HIS A 130 5.33 27.23 2.35
C HIS A 130 4.26 28.18 1.78
N HIS A 131 3.66 27.86 0.64
CA HIS A 131 2.53 28.63 0.11
C HIS A 131 1.30 28.52 0.99
N LEU A 132 1.01 27.31 1.50
CA LEU A 132 -0.09 27.08 2.44
C LEU A 132 0.07 27.94 3.70
N VAL A 133 1.26 27.96 4.30
CA VAL A 133 1.56 28.79 5.47
C VAL A 133 1.33 30.28 5.16
N GLN A 134 1.90 30.77 4.07
CA GLN A 134 1.74 32.18 3.65
C GLN A 134 0.28 32.57 3.38
N ASP A 135 -0.51 31.67 2.79
CA ASP A 135 -1.91 31.93 2.47
C ASP A 135 -2.76 31.97 3.73
N VAL A 136 -2.49 31.08 4.69
CA VAL A 136 -3.14 31.08 6.00
C VAL A 136 -2.77 32.33 6.79
N GLU A 137 -1.49 32.71 6.84
CA GLU A 137 -1.03 33.92 7.56
C GLU A 137 -1.65 35.20 7.01
N LYS A 138 -1.83 35.28 5.69
CA LYS A 138 -2.42 36.44 5.01
C LYS A 138 -3.94 36.38 4.90
N ASN A 139 -4.56 35.30 5.38
CA ASN A 139 -5.99 35.03 5.24
C ASN A 139 -6.47 35.10 3.77
N ASN A 140 -5.67 34.53 2.86
CA ASN A 140 -5.96 34.46 1.43
C ASN A 140 -6.69 33.16 1.08
N GLU A 141 -7.36 33.15 -0.07
CA GLU A 141 -7.72 31.88 -0.72
C GLU A 141 -6.44 31.12 -1.07
N LEU A 142 -6.46 29.79 -0.90
CA LEU A 142 -5.33 28.93 -1.19
C LEU A 142 -4.94 29.05 -2.67
N ARG A 143 -3.70 29.47 -2.92
CA ARG A 143 -3.13 29.55 -4.28
C ARG A 143 -2.99 28.17 -4.89
N ASP A 144 -2.51 27.22 -4.09
CA ASP A 144 -2.38 25.82 -4.45
C ASP A 144 -3.48 25.00 -3.79
N LYS A 145 -4.10 24.12 -4.56
CA LYS A 145 -5.25 23.35 -4.09
C LYS A 145 -4.79 22.03 -3.50
N TRP A 146 -5.61 21.48 -2.61
CA TRP A 146 -5.51 20.08 -2.26
C TRP A 146 -5.96 19.22 -3.42
N LEU A 147 -5.03 18.48 -4.01
CA LEU A 147 -5.25 17.69 -5.22
C LEU A 147 -5.33 16.20 -4.90
N GLY A 148 -6.19 15.49 -5.63
CA GLY A 148 -6.30 14.04 -5.53
C GLY A 148 -5.28 13.34 -6.43
N THR A 149 -5.36 12.02 -6.47
CA THR A 149 -4.40 11.15 -7.18
C THR A 149 -4.37 11.32 -8.70
N ASP A 150 -5.41 11.92 -9.31
CA ASP A 150 -5.41 12.29 -10.74
C ASP A 150 -4.64 13.58 -11.06
N GLY A 151 -4.28 14.36 -10.03
CA GLY A 151 -3.57 15.62 -10.16
C GLY A 151 -4.41 16.79 -10.72
N ASP A 152 -3.75 17.92 -11.00
CA ASP A 152 -4.36 19.10 -11.63
C ASP A 152 -3.96 19.24 -13.10
N ARG A 153 -4.92 19.06 -14.02
CA ARG A 153 -4.71 19.29 -15.46
C ARG A 153 -4.92 20.75 -15.89
N LYS A 154 -5.57 21.58 -15.07
CA LYS A 154 -6.04 22.92 -15.46
C LYS A 154 -5.10 24.03 -14.98
N ASN A 155 -4.47 23.90 -13.80
CA ASN A 155 -3.54 24.92 -13.29
C ASN A 155 -2.10 24.79 -13.81
N THR A 156 -1.73 23.64 -14.38
CA THR A 156 -0.40 23.37 -14.93
C THR A 156 0.02 24.32 -16.06
N THR A 157 -0.92 25.07 -16.64
CA THR A 157 -0.68 25.92 -17.82
C THR A 157 -0.51 27.43 -17.53
N LYS A 158 -0.87 27.95 -16.34
CA LYS A 158 -0.90 29.41 -16.11
C LYS A 158 0.21 29.97 -15.22
N ARG A 159 0.53 29.32 -14.10
CA ARG A 159 1.55 29.86 -13.17
C ARG A 159 2.94 29.34 -13.50
N ASP A 160 3.04 28.08 -13.95
CA ASP A 160 4.32 27.38 -14.02
C ASP A 160 4.55 26.58 -15.32
N SER A 161 4.23 27.19 -16.46
CA SER A 161 4.40 26.56 -17.77
C SER A 161 5.87 26.26 -18.10
N LEU A 162 6.80 27.01 -17.52
CA LEU A 162 8.23 26.86 -17.75
C LEU A 162 8.87 25.79 -16.89
N ARG A 163 8.34 25.51 -15.69
CA ARG A 163 8.85 24.40 -14.87
C ARG A 163 8.10 23.09 -15.10
N ALA A 164 6.87 23.15 -15.62
CA ALA A 164 6.05 21.98 -15.97
C ALA A 164 6.77 20.94 -16.84
N GLN A 165 7.66 21.38 -17.73
CA GLN A 165 8.44 20.50 -18.61
C GLN A 165 9.48 19.66 -17.87
N TYR A 166 9.82 20.00 -16.63
CA TYR A 166 10.81 19.29 -15.81
C TYR A 166 10.21 18.29 -14.83
N ARG A 167 8.88 18.11 -14.84
CA ARG A 167 8.24 17.06 -14.04
C ARG A 167 8.74 15.69 -14.50
N ILE A 168 8.67 14.70 -13.61
CA ILE A 168 8.96 13.30 -13.98
C ILE A 168 8.17 12.92 -15.25
N PHE A 169 6.88 13.27 -15.31
CA PHE A 169 6.06 13.21 -16.51
C PHE A 169 5.55 14.59 -16.90
N ALA A 170 6.30 15.27 -17.77
CA ALA A 170 5.96 16.60 -18.29
C ALA A 170 4.56 16.67 -18.92
N ASN A 171 4.14 15.61 -19.60
CA ASN A 171 2.85 15.53 -20.30
C ASN A 171 1.67 15.11 -19.42
N ARG A 172 1.88 14.97 -18.10
CA ARG A 172 0.86 14.54 -17.13
C ARG A 172 0.57 15.65 -16.11
N ALA A 173 -0.55 15.51 -15.42
CA ALA A 173 -0.97 16.45 -14.39
C ALA A 173 0.05 16.47 -13.24
N GLN A 174 0.31 17.66 -12.69
CA GLN A 174 1.02 17.80 -11.43
C GLN A 174 0.26 17.06 -10.31
N ASP A 175 0.95 16.56 -9.30
CA ASP A 175 0.39 15.82 -8.15
C ASP A 175 -0.20 14.44 -8.48
N ALA A 176 -0.18 14.03 -9.74
CA ALA A 176 -0.73 12.75 -10.12
C ALA A 176 0.10 11.59 -9.58
N LEU A 177 -0.55 10.50 -9.16
CA LEU A 177 0.12 9.31 -8.66
C LEU A 177 0.85 8.56 -9.78
N LEU A 178 2.14 8.38 -9.59
CA LEU A 178 3.04 7.57 -10.40
C LEU A 178 3.43 6.30 -9.65
N MET A 179 3.70 5.25 -10.41
CA MET A 179 4.24 3.99 -9.91
C MET A 179 5.38 3.53 -10.81
N GLN A 180 6.41 2.95 -10.20
CA GLN A 180 7.50 2.30 -10.89
C GLN A 180 7.79 0.93 -10.28
N VAL A 181 8.18 -0.03 -11.12
CA VAL A 181 8.76 -1.30 -10.65
C VAL A 181 10.29 -1.21 -10.70
N VAL A 182 10.94 -1.34 -9.55
CA VAL A 182 12.41 -1.31 -9.43
C VAL A 182 12.93 -2.71 -9.12
N PRO A 183 13.82 -3.31 -9.94
CA PRO A 183 14.41 -4.61 -9.66
C PRO A 183 15.10 -4.70 -8.29
N GLU A 184 14.90 -5.80 -7.56
CA GLU A 184 15.47 -5.99 -6.21
C GLU A 184 17.01 -6.01 -6.17
N LYS A 185 17.64 -6.30 -7.31
CA LYS A 185 19.10 -6.41 -7.42
C LYS A 185 19.80 -5.05 -7.38
N ILE A 186 19.06 -3.96 -7.49
CA ILE A 186 19.61 -2.60 -7.52
C ILE A 186 19.66 -2.09 -6.08
N ASP A 187 20.87 -1.91 -5.56
CA ASP A 187 21.08 -1.33 -4.23
C ASP A 187 20.69 0.15 -4.23
N ARG A 188 19.90 0.60 -3.25
CA ARG A 188 19.45 1.99 -3.07
C ARG A 188 20.60 3.00 -3.00
N ASN A 189 21.77 2.57 -2.53
CA ASN A 189 22.95 3.42 -2.43
C ASN A 189 23.88 3.34 -3.66
N SER A 190 23.54 2.50 -4.63
CA SER A 190 24.30 2.42 -5.88
C SER A 190 24.06 3.64 -6.76
N LYS A 191 25.06 4.00 -7.57
CA LYS A 191 24.87 4.99 -8.63
C LYS A 191 23.77 4.56 -9.60
N ASP A 192 23.69 3.26 -9.85
CA ASP A 192 22.71 2.62 -10.73
C ASP A 192 21.28 2.87 -10.26
N PHE A 193 21.01 2.98 -8.96
CA PHE A 193 19.65 3.26 -8.44
C PHE A 193 19.06 4.56 -8.97
N ASN A 194 19.90 5.60 -9.08
CA ASN A 194 19.47 6.88 -9.63
C ASN A 194 19.36 6.84 -11.17
N GLU A 195 20.05 5.92 -11.83
CA GLU A 195 19.92 5.70 -13.28
C GLU A 195 18.67 4.87 -13.62
N TYR A 196 18.23 4.03 -12.68
CA TYR A 196 17.03 3.22 -12.78
C TYR A 196 15.75 3.96 -12.40
N LEU A 197 15.79 4.97 -11.52
CA LEU A 197 14.63 5.80 -11.22
C LEU A 197 14.46 6.89 -12.29
N LEU A 198 13.24 7.06 -12.79
CA LEU A 198 12.95 8.13 -13.73
C LEU A 198 12.85 9.43 -12.97
N PHE A 199 13.78 10.34 -13.26
CA PHE A 199 13.77 11.70 -12.72
C PHE A 199 13.46 12.75 -13.80
N ASP A 200 13.68 12.46 -15.09
CA ASP A 200 13.34 13.34 -16.22
C ASP A 200 13.01 12.57 -17.54
N GLU A 201 11.95 12.97 -18.25
CA GLU A 201 11.79 12.64 -19.69
C GLU A 201 12.65 13.63 -20.53
N PRO A 202 13.41 13.20 -21.57
CA PRO A 202 13.29 11.97 -22.34
C PRO A 202 14.60 11.14 -22.40
N GLY A 203 15.35 11.06 -21.29
CA GLY A 203 16.75 10.61 -21.29
C GLY A 203 16.97 9.10 -21.25
N ASN A 204 16.06 8.31 -20.68
CA ASN A 204 16.30 6.88 -20.46
C ASN A 204 15.06 6.04 -20.81
N LYS A 205 14.84 5.84 -22.12
CA LYS A 205 13.80 4.94 -22.65
C LYS A 205 14.00 3.47 -22.29
N THR A 206 15.15 3.14 -21.72
CA THR A 206 15.63 1.78 -21.43
C THR A 206 14.72 1.00 -20.49
N HIS A 207 13.84 1.66 -19.73
CA HIS A 207 12.93 1.01 -18.78
C HIS A 207 11.50 1.54 -18.83
N GLU A 208 11.08 2.23 -19.90
CA GLU A 208 9.73 2.83 -20.02
C GLU A 208 8.61 1.85 -19.64
N GLU A 209 8.79 0.54 -19.89
CA GLU A 209 7.81 -0.49 -19.53
C GLU A 209 7.57 -0.70 -18.02
N ASN A 210 8.42 -0.13 -17.16
CA ASN A 210 8.34 -0.26 -15.71
C ASN A 210 7.69 0.95 -15.02
N TYR A 211 7.28 1.96 -15.77
CA TYR A 211 6.69 3.19 -15.23
C TYR A 211 5.23 3.34 -15.63
N PHE A 212 4.42 3.77 -14.67
CA PHE A 212 2.97 3.80 -14.82
C PHE A 212 2.39 5.07 -14.23
N PHE A 213 1.60 5.77 -15.04
CA PHE A 213 0.60 6.70 -14.53
C PHE A 213 -0.58 5.90 -13.99
N ILE A 214 -0.85 6.05 -12.69
CA ILE A 214 -1.94 5.35 -12.00
C ILE A 214 -3.19 6.22 -11.95
N GLY A 215 -3.08 7.47 -11.47
CA GLY A 215 -4.26 8.30 -11.19
C GLY A 215 -5.11 7.72 -10.06
N LYS A 216 -6.44 7.85 -10.17
CA LYS A 216 -7.40 7.29 -9.21
C LYS A 216 -7.48 5.77 -9.24
N GLU A 217 -7.50 5.17 -10.42
CA GLU A 217 -7.62 3.72 -10.60
C GLU A 217 -6.98 3.30 -11.92
N ARG A 218 -6.25 2.19 -11.87
CA ARG A 218 -5.75 1.48 -13.03
C ARG A 218 -6.04 -0.01 -12.90
N VAL A 219 -6.76 -0.56 -13.87
CA VAL A 219 -7.20 -1.97 -13.90
C VAL A 219 -6.37 -2.73 -14.94
N ASP A 220 -6.19 -4.04 -14.71
CA ASP A 220 -5.48 -4.97 -15.59
C ASP A 220 -4.05 -4.51 -15.97
N LEU A 221 -3.36 -3.92 -14.99
CA LEU A 221 -1.98 -3.47 -15.13
C LEU A 221 -1.03 -4.68 -15.12
N ARG A 222 -0.45 -4.97 -16.29
CA ARG A 222 0.51 -6.08 -16.43
C ARG A 222 1.93 -5.63 -16.06
N ILE A 223 2.58 -6.39 -15.18
CA ILE A 223 3.96 -6.19 -14.76
C ILE A 223 4.92 -6.86 -15.74
N HIS A 224 5.90 -6.10 -16.25
CA HIS A 224 6.85 -6.57 -17.26
C HIS A 224 8.12 -7.19 -16.65
N ASN A 225 8.52 -6.73 -15.46
CA ASN A 225 9.73 -7.14 -14.78
C ASN A 225 9.45 -7.38 -13.30
N ALA A 226 10.10 -8.38 -12.70
CA ALA A 226 9.99 -8.62 -11.27
C ALA A 226 10.75 -7.54 -10.48
N GLY A 227 10.22 -7.15 -9.32
CA GLY A 227 10.83 -6.10 -8.51
C GLY A 227 9.93 -5.59 -7.39
N ILE A 228 10.25 -4.40 -6.88
CA ILE A 228 9.52 -3.73 -5.81
C ILE A 228 8.82 -2.50 -6.36
N LEU A 229 7.55 -2.31 -5.97
CA LEU A 229 6.78 -1.13 -6.33
C LEU A 229 7.26 0.10 -5.57
N HIS A 230 7.59 1.16 -6.31
CA HIS A 230 7.91 2.48 -5.81
C HIS A 230 6.87 3.48 -6.31
N PHE A 231 6.57 4.49 -5.49
CA PHE A 231 5.53 5.47 -5.80
C PHE A 231 6.04 6.89 -5.64
N ALA A 232 5.54 7.79 -6.48
CA ALA A 232 5.86 9.20 -6.40
C ALA A 232 4.62 10.01 -6.79
N VAL A 233 4.52 11.24 -6.30
CA VAL A 233 3.67 12.25 -6.93
C VAL A 233 4.39 12.81 -8.16
N ASN A 234 3.65 13.14 -9.21
CA ASN A 234 4.22 13.75 -10.40
C ASN A 234 4.57 15.20 -10.12
N ASP A 235 5.82 15.42 -9.74
CA ASP A 235 6.41 16.72 -9.51
C ASP A 235 7.81 16.76 -10.13
N ILE A 236 8.54 17.83 -9.90
CA ILE A 236 9.85 18.05 -10.50
C ILE A 236 10.96 17.61 -9.55
N VAL A 237 11.93 16.89 -10.10
CA VAL A 237 13.10 16.41 -9.36
C VAL A 237 14.30 17.27 -9.75
N LEU A 238 14.96 17.87 -8.76
CA LEU A 238 16.05 18.82 -8.99
C LEU A 238 17.39 18.11 -9.19
N THR A 239 17.48 17.30 -10.25
CA THR A 239 18.76 16.69 -10.65
C THR A 239 19.74 17.75 -11.14
N ASP A 240 21.05 17.50 -11.06
CA ASP A 240 22.08 18.41 -11.59
C ASP A 240 21.78 18.84 -13.04
N THR A 241 21.28 17.91 -13.86
CA THR A 241 20.90 18.15 -15.25
C THR A 241 19.70 19.08 -15.35
N ILE A 242 18.63 18.83 -14.58
CA ILE A 242 17.44 19.70 -14.55
C ILE A 242 17.82 21.09 -14.05
N ILE A 243 18.56 21.19 -12.96
CA ILE A 243 18.98 22.47 -12.39
C ILE A 243 19.79 23.27 -13.41
N LYS A 244 20.77 22.65 -14.09
CA LYS A 244 21.56 23.32 -15.14
C LYS A 244 20.71 23.76 -16.33
N LYS A 245 19.75 22.94 -16.77
CA LYS A 245 18.79 23.31 -17.83
C LYS A 245 17.96 24.53 -17.42
N MET A 246 17.39 24.52 -16.21
CA MET A 246 16.63 25.64 -15.66
C MET A 246 17.47 26.93 -15.59
N ILE A 247 18.71 26.85 -15.10
CA ILE A 247 19.62 28.00 -15.03
C ILE A 247 19.93 28.54 -16.44
N ALA A 248 20.21 27.66 -17.41
CA ALA A 248 20.51 28.06 -18.78
C ALA A 248 19.30 28.75 -19.45
N GLU A 249 18.10 28.20 -19.30
CA GLU A 249 16.86 28.81 -19.82
C GLU A 249 16.57 30.16 -19.19
N ASN A 250 16.76 30.28 -17.87
CA ASN A 250 16.63 31.56 -17.16
C ASN A 250 17.57 32.61 -17.77
N ASN A 251 18.85 32.26 -17.95
CA ASN A 251 19.85 33.16 -18.54
C ASN A 251 19.48 33.60 -19.95
N LEU A 252 18.95 32.70 -20.78
CA LEU A 252 18.47 33.02 -22.13
C LEU A 252 17.30 34.02 -22.09
N LEU A 253 16.35 33.82 -21.19
CA LEU A 253 15.20 34.72 -21.02
C LEU A 253 15.61 36.11 -20.52
N ILE A 254 16.54 36.17 -19.57
CA ILE A 254 17.11 37.42 -19.06
C ILE A 254 17.79 38.19 -20.19
N ASN A 255 18.63 37.51 -20.99
CA ASN A 255 19.34 38.14 -22.09
C ASN A 255 18.37 38.68 -23.15
N LYS A 256 17.35 37.89 -23.51
CA LYS A 256 16.30 38.33 -24.44
C LYS A 256 15.53 39.55 -23.93
N GLU A 257 15.20 39.61 -22.65
CA GLU A 257 14.50 40.76 -22.06
C GLU A 257 15.39 42.02 -22.02
N LYS A 258 16.69 41.86 -21.73
CA LYS A 258 17.68 42.94 -21.79
C LYS A 258 17.82 43.50 -23.21
N GLU A 259 17.81 42.63 -24.22
CA GLU A 259 17.84 43.06 -25.63
C GLU A 259 16.58 43.83 -26.03
N ILE A 260 15.39 43.31 -25.68
CA ILE A 260 14.10 43.95 -25.99
C ILE A 260 14.00 45.34 -25.35
N ASN A 261 14.52 45.50 -24.14
CA ASN A 261 14.40 46.72 -23.37
C ASN A 261 15.68 47.55 -23.31
N LYS A 262 16.62 47.36 -24.25
CA LYS A 262 17.92 48.06 -24.30
C LYS A 262 17.81 49.60 -24.22
N ASN A 263 16.63 50.16 -24.53
CA ASN A 263 16.33 51.60 -24.51
C ASN A 263 15.47 52.06 -23.31
N LYS A 264 15.14 51.18 -22.37
CA LYS A 264 14.41 51.51 -21.14
C LYS A 264 15.33 51.26 -19.95
N ASN A 265 15.43 52.22 -19.04
CA ASN A 265 16.08 52.03 -17.74
C ASN A 265 15.29 50.99 -16.93
N LEU A 266 15.53 49.70 -17.16
CA LEU A 266 15.04 48.67 -16.27
C LEU A 266 15.84 48.71 -14.96
N PRO A 267 15.20 48.38 -13.82
CA PRO A 267 15.94 48.07 -12.61
C PRO A 267 16.97 46.96 -12.89
N ASP A 268 18.20 47.20 -12.48
CA ASP A 268 19.44 46.46 -12.84
C ASP A 268 19.53 45.03 -12.23
N THR A 269 18.44 44.55 -11.63
CA THR A 269 18.41 43.25 -10.96
C THR A 269 17.70 42.23 -11.83
N THR A 270 18.50 41.28 -12.32
CA THR A 270 18.10 40.00 -12.94
C THR A 270 16.85 39.39 -12.28
N TRP A 271 16.74 39.53 -10.96
CA TRP A 271 15.65 39.11 -10.10
C TRP A 271 14.28 39.71 -10.41
N THR A 272 14.19 41.03 -10.71
CA THR A 272 12.90 41.66 -11.03
C THR A 272 12.35 41.15 -12.36
N ILE A 273 13.23 40.78 -13.30
CA ILE A 273 12.86 40.18 -14.58
C ILE A 273 12.35 38.75 -14.39
N LEU A 274 13.03 37.95 -13.57
CA LEU A 274 12.65 36.56 -13.27
C LEU A 274 11.32 36.46 -12.50
N ASN A 275 11.14 37.27 -11.45
CA ASN A 275 9.88 37.33 -10.69
C ASN A 275 8.69 37.77 -11.57
N LYS A 276 8.91 38.71 -12.49
CA LYS A 276 7.87 39.16 -13.43
C LYS A 276 7.44 38.10 -14.44
N LYS A 277 8.22 37.03 -14.60
CA LYS A 277 7.96 35.89 -15.51
C LYS A 277 7.57 34.60 -14.77
N ASN A 278 7.23 34.69 -13.47
CA ASN A 278 6.84 33.56 -12.60
C ASN A 278 7.95 32.54 -12.29
N PHE A 279 9.23 32.90 -12.44
CA PHE A 279 10.31 32.13 -11.83
C PHE A 279 10.58 32.66 -10.43
N GLU A 280 9.63 32.44 -9.52
CA GLU A 280 9.80 32.72 -8.09
C GLU A 280 10.80 31.67 -7.56
N PHE A 281 12.10 31.90 -7.70
CA PHE A 281 13.13 31.15 -6.97
C PHE A 281 13.55 31.99 -5.78
N GLY A 282 13.73 31.38 -4.61
CA GLY A 282 14.17 32.07 -3.41
C GLY A 282 15.61 32.56 -3.48
N ASP A 283 15.98 33.38 -2.49
CA ASP A 283 17.36 33.77 -2.26
C ASP A 283 18.21 32.55 -1.85
N TYR A 284 19.52 32.63 -2.09
CA TYR A 284 20.46 31.64 -1.54
C TYR A 284 20.35 31.67 0.00
N PRO A 285 20.12 30.52 0.70
CA PRO A 285 19.83 30.52 2.14
C PRO A 285 20.93 31.12 3.04
N ASN A 286 22.16 31.23 2.53
CA ASN A 286 23.26 31.89 3.22
C ASN A 286 23.46 33.34 2.68
N PRO A 287 23.07 34.38 3.44
CA PRO A 287 23.19 35.76 3.00
C PRO A 287 24.64 36.24 2.85
N LYS A 288 25.62 35.48 3.37
CA LYS A 288 27.06 35.76 3.19
C LYS A 288 27.58 35.32 1.81
N ILE A 289 26.84 34.46 1.11
CA ILE A 289 27.14 33.98 -0.24
C ILE A 289 26.15 34.65 -1.19
N CYS A 290 26.19 35.99 -1.22
CA CYS A 290 25.34 36.80 -2.09
C CYS A 290 26.19 37.25 -3.28
N THR A 291 26.54 36.32 -4.16
CA THR A 291 27.06 36.71 -5.48
C THR A 291 25.89 37.06 -6.38
N ARG A 292 26.10 37.91 -7.40
CA ARG A 292 25.06 38.40 -8.32
C ARG A 292 24.25 37.27 -9.01
N ASP A 293 24.80 36.06 -9.01
CA ASP A 293 24.26 34.86 -9.66
C ASP A 293 23.89 33.73 -8.68
N SER A 294 24.07 33.92 -7.35
CA SER A 294 23.71 32.92 -6.33
C SER A 294 22.21 32.97 -6.01
N ASN A 295 21.49 31.88 -6.26
CA ASN A 295 20.08 31.73 -5.91
C ASN A 295 19.79 30.35 -5.29
N GLU A 296 18.53 30.13 -4.89
CA GLU A 296 18.04 28.85 -4.37
C GLU A 296 18.43 27.64 -5.24
N MET A 297 18.38 27.76 -6.58
CA MET A 297 18.77 26.68 -7.49
C MET A 297 20.27 26.34 -7.41
N THR A 298 21.11 27.37 -7.23
CA THR A 298 22.56 27.18 -7.00
C THR A 298 22.81 26.46 -5.68
N TYR A 299 22.04 26.80 -4.64
CA TYR A 299 22.10 26.10 -3.36
C TYR A 299 21.73 24.61 -3.50
N TYR A 300 20.65 24.29 -4.21
CA TYR A 300 20.25 22.90 -4.45
C TYR A 300 21.30 22.09 -5.21
N LEU A 301 21.94 22.73 -6.21
CA LEU A 301 23.04 22.11 -6.95
C LEU A 301 24.25 21.84 -6.05
N ASP A 302 24.69 22.83 -5.26
CA ASP A 302 25.85 22.71 -4.37
C ASP A 302 25.65 21.63 -3.31
N LYS A 303 24.42 21.51 -2.79
CA LYS A 303 24.07 20.55 -1.73
C LYS A 303 23.64 19.19 -2.25
N LYS A 304 23.50 19.02 -3.57
CA LYS A 304 22.91 17.83 -4.19
C LYS A 304 21.52 17.50 -3.61
N TYR A 305 20.72 18.55 -3.36
CA TYR A 305 19.43 18.43 -2.71
C TYR A 305 18.31 18.23 -3.75
N TYR A 306 18.28 17.04 -4.35
CA TYR A 306 17.44 16.74 -5.51
C TYR A 306 15.94 16.62 -5.17
N ASN A 307 15.60 16.31 -3.93
CA ASN A 307 14.23 16.14 -3.45
C ASN A 307 13.63 17.40 -2.79
N ALA A 308 14.27 18.57 -2.90
CA ALA A 308 13.86 19.76 -2.16
C ALA A 308 12.38 20.16 -2.40
N TRP A 309 11.86 19.97 -3.63
CA TRP A 309 10.45 20.23 -3.93
C TRP A 309 9.50 19.14 -3.44
N TYR A 310 9.97 17.91 -3.25
CA TYR A 310 9.17 16.88 -2.60
C TYR A 310 9.06 17.11 -1.10
N ASP A 311 10.11 17.62 -0.45
CA ASP A 311 10.10 17.92 0.99
C ASP A 311 9.11 19.04 1.36
N ASP A 312 8.66 19.81 0.36
CA ASP A 312 7.64 20.85 0.50
C ASP A 312 6.21 20.33 0.27
N ASN A 313 6.05 19.06 -0.11
CA ASN A 313 4.76 18.40 -0.25
C ASN A 313 4.21 18.00 1.13
N VAL A 314 2.89 18.11 1.29
CA VAL A 314 2.18 17.58 2.46
C VAL A 314 0.94 16.83 2.04
N GLY A 315 0.74 15.64 2.60
CA GLY A 315 -0.41 14.81 2.30
C GLY A 315 -0.08 13.32 2.26
N SER A 316 -1.09 12.52 1.97
CA SER A 316 -0.91 11.08 1.84
C SER A 316 -1.95 10.48 0.90
N PHE A 317 -1.54 9.42 0.20
CA PHE A 317 -2.44 8.58 -0.58
C PHE A 317 -2.52 7.18 0.02
N LEU A 318 -3.74 6.71 0.27
CA LEU A 318 -4.00 5.31 0.53
C LEU A 318 -4.00 4.57 -0.81
N ILE A 319 -3.03 3.69 -1.00
CA ILE A 319 -2.89 2.84 -2.17
C ILE A 319 -3.43 1.46 -1.82
N VAL A 320 -4.29 0.95 -2.69
CA VAL A 320 -4.89 -0.38 -2.61
C VAL A 320 -4.54 -1.13 -3.89
N ILE A 321 -3.83 -2.24 -3.76
CA ILE A 321 -3.42 -3.09 -4.88
C ILE A 321 -4.12 -4.43 -4.74
N GLU A 322 -4.85 -4.82 -5.78
CA GLU A 322 -5.42 -6.15 -5.91
C GLU A 322 -4.61 -6.92 -6.95
N ARG A 323 -4.06 -8.07 -6.56
CA ARG A 323 -3.37 -9.00 -7.45
C ARG A 323 -4.17 -10.28 -7.57
N LYS A 324 -4.50 -10.65 -8.80
CA LYS A 324 -5.11 -11.96 -9.09
C LYS A 324 -4.00 -13.02 -9.03
N LYS A 325 -4.22 -14.09 -8.27
CA LYS A 325 -3.35 -15.27 -8.32
C LYS A 325 -3.83 -16.13 -9.47
N ASP A 326 -3.08 -16.15 -10.57
CA ASP A 326 -3.30 -17.15 -11.62
C ASP A 326 -3.09 -18.54 -10.99
N LYS A 327 -4.04 -19.45 -11.24
CA LYS A 327 -3.94 -20.86 -10.83
C LYS A 327 -3.02 -21.64 -11.76
#